data_AF-A0A946E4P6-F1
#
_entry.id   AF-A0A946E4P6-F1
#
_cell.length_a   1.000
_cell.length_b   1.000
_cell.length_c   1.000
_cell.angle_alpha   90.00
_cell.angle_beta   90.00
_cell.angle_gamma   90.00
#
_symmetry.space_group_name_H-M   'P 1'
#
loop_
_entity.id
_entity.type
_entity.pdbx_description
1 polymer ?
#
loop_
_entity_poly.entity_id
_entity_poly.type
_entity_poly.pdbx_seq_one_letter_code
_entity_poly.pdbx_strand_id
1 'polypeptide(L)'
;MTIINYPKYYLICIFITINLLLNTIAFGQNAPIDFEPSGFGATWNWTTFENDTNPQLQIIANPDVSGINTSSSVAKFTALQSGQPFAGCETMHGAGIGSFTIDSSNMMVKIMVWKTTISDIGIKLVRFDNWSLGEIKIPNTKIQEWEELTFDFSSHIGLTYDQLVIFPDFAARTSNNVILFDNIFGQGFVTNNPEKISGNQVKLFPNPTHNTLSIIANDVEGGEVILSNILGKVVLQQKFNSKQFTLDISQLVANSTYSVSILDAQGKLIETKLIVVN
;
A
#
# COMPACT_ATOMS: atom_id res chain seq x y z
N MET A 1 -6.85 -54.78 -63.19
CA MET A 1 -5.84 -54.55 -62.13
C MET A 1 -6.00 -53.11 -61.70
N THR A 2 -6.78 -52.88 -60.64
CA THR A 2 -7.26 -51.56 -60.24
C THR A 2 -6.26 -50.93 -59.28
N ILE A 3 -5.69 -49.78 -59.67
CA ILE A 3 -4.72 -49.03 -58.87
C ILE A 3 -5.51 -48.20 -57.87
N ILE A 4 -5.42 -48.54 -56.58
CA ILE A 4 -6.01 -47.75 -55.49
C ILE A 4 -4.93 -46.78 -54.99
N ASN A 5 -5.15 -45.49 -55.25
CA ASN A 5 -4.38 -44.39 -54.67
C ASN A 5 -4.91 -44.09 -53.26
N TYR A 6 -4.05 -44.15 -52.24
CA TYR A 6 -4.34 -43.58 -50.92
C TYR A 6 -3.55 -42.28 -50.74
N PRO A 7 -4.17 -41.18 -50.29
CA PRO A 7 -3.48 -39.91 -50.13
C PRO A 7 -2.59 -39.91 -48.88
N LYS A 8 -1.45 -39.21 -48.99
CA LYS A 8 -0.50 -38.96 -47.92
C LYS A 8 -1.16 -38.13 -46.81
N TYR A 9 -1.25 -38.69 -45.60
CA TYR A 9 -1.58 -37.93 -44.40
C TYR A 9 -0.37 -37.09 -44.00
N TYR A 10 -0.47 -35.77 -44.16
CA TYR A 10 0.50 -34.82 -43.62
C TYR A 10 0.31 -34.74 -42.10
N LEU A 11 1.38 -35.07 -41.38
CA LEU A 11 1.50 -34.91 -39.94
C LEU A 11 1.67 -33.41 -39.65
N ILE A 12 0.58 -32.73 -39.28
CA ILE A 12 0.63 -31.34 -38.81
C ILE A 12 1.07 -31.39 -37.34
N CYS A 13 2.34 -31.11 -37.09
CA CYS A 13 2.87 -30.84 -35.76
C CYS A 13 2.32 -29.48 -35.28
N ILE A 14 1.30 -29.50 -34.42
CA ILE A 14 0.84 -28.30 -33.71
C ILE A 14 1.80 -28.07 -32.54
N PHE A 15 2.70 -27.09 -32.69
CA PHE A 15 3.43 -26.53 -31.55
C PHE A 15 2.48 -25.67 -30.73
N ILE A 16 1.98 -26.20 -29.61
CA ILE A 16 1.29 -25.40 -28.60
C ILE A 16 2.37 -24.82 -27.68
N THR A 17 2.76 -23.57 -27.91
CA THR A 17 3.52 -22.79 -26.93
C THR A 17 2.57 -22.36 -25.82
N ILE A 18 2.58 -23.09 -24.72
CA ILE A 18 1.96 -22.65 -23.46
C ILE A 18 2.83 -21.51 -22.92
N ASN A 19 2.36 -20.27 -23.11
CA ASN A 19 2.86 -19.14 -22.33
C ASN A 19 2.25 -19.23 -20.93
N LEU A 20 2.98 -19.82 -19.99
CA LEU A 20 2.65 -19.76 -18.58
C LEU A 20 2.97 -18.35 -18.09
N LEU A 21 1.96 -17.47 -18.06
CA LEU A 21 2.05 -16.21 -17.31
C LEU A 21 2.13 -16.56 -15.82
N LEU A 22 3.35 -16.61 -15.30
CA LEU A 22 3.61 -16.56 -13.87
C LEU A 22 3.17 -15.17 -13.39
N ASN A 23 1.98 -15.09 -12.81
CA ASN A 23 1.58 -13.95 -12.00
C ASN A 23 2.47 -13.95 -10.75
N THR A 24 3.60 -13.26 -10.80
CA THR A 24 4.29 -12.85 -9.58
C THR A 24 3.39 -11.85 -8.89
N ILE A 25 2.72 -12.27 -7.82
CA ILE A 25 2.07 -11.32 -6.91
C ILE A 25 3.22 -10.54 -6.27
N ALA A 26 3.45 -9.32 -6.74
CA ALA A 26 4.33 -8.39 -6.07
C ALA A 26 3.62 -7.97 -4.77
N PHE A 27 4.23 -8.32 -3.64
CA PHE A 27 3.88 -7.74 -2.35
C PHE A 27 4.86 -6.61 -2.09
N GLY A 28 4.34 -5.49 -1.65
CA GLY A 28 5.13 -4.29 -1.37
C GLY A 28 4.56 -3.64 -0.13
N GLN A 29 5.41 -2.87 0.53
CA GLN A 29 5.14 -2.37 1.86
C GLN A 29 3.97 -1.38 1.87
N ASN A 30 3.23 -1.34 2.97
CA ASN A 30 2.32 -0.24 3.24
C ASN A 30 3.14 1.01 3.60
N ALA A 31 3.38 1.87 2.63
CA ALA A 31 4.24 3.04 2.76
C ALA A 31 3.73 4.21 1.88
N PRO A 32 4.11 5.47 2.18
CA PRO A 32 4.94 5.89 3.32
C PRO A 32 4.21 5.73 4.64
N ILE A 33 4.94 5.52 5.73
CA ILE A 33 4.35 5.56 7.08
C ILE A 33 4.43 7.01 7.56
N ASP A 34 3.30 7.70 7.55
CA ASP A 34 3.16 9.14 7.76
C ASP A 34 2.30 9.49 9.00
N PHE A 35 1.72 8.49 9.66
CA PHE A 35 0.93 8.63 10.89
C PHE A 35 -0.30 9.55 10.80
N GLU A 36 -0.68 9.97 9.60
CA GLU A 36 -1.84 10.81 9.36
C GLU A 36 -3.15 10.06 9.70
N PRO A 37 -4.25 10.74 10.07
CA PRO A 37 -5.48 10.08 10.57
C PRO A 37 -6.08 8.98 9.67
N SER A 38 -5.79 9.00 8.36
CA SER A 38 -6.15 7.96 7.38
C SER A 38 -4.93 7.33 6.68
N GLY A 39 -3.73 7.71 7.09
CA GLY A 39 -2.45 7.25 6.55
C GLY A 39 -1.91 5.99 7.22
N PHE A 40 -0.77 5.51 6.75
CA PHE A 40 -0.16 4.29 7.28
C PHE A 40 0.53 4.57 8.61
N GLY A 41 0.51 3.59 9.52
CA GLY A 41 1.09 3.68 10.86
C GLY A 41 0.19 4.27 11.93
N ALA A 42 -0.75 5.16 11.58
CA ALA A 42 -1.58 5.89 12.55
C ALA A 42 -2.48 4.98 13.41
N THR A 43 -3.01 3.93 12.80
CA THR A 43 -3.96 2.99 13.42
C THR A 43 -3.37 1.58 13.59
N TRP A 44 -2.08 1.41 13.30
CA TRP A 44 -1.42 0.12 13.42
C TRP A 44 -1.15 -0.23 14.89
N ASN A 45 -1.09 -1.53 15.17
CA ASN A 45 -0.64 -2.01 16.46
C ASN A 45 0.89 -1.97 16.53
N TRP A 46 1.42 -0.99 17.25
CA TRP A 46 2.84 -0.85 17.55
C TRP A 46 3.15 -1.42 18.93
N THR A 47 4.02 -2.42 18.99
CA THR A 47 4.52 -2.97 20.27
C THR A 47 5.78 -2.22 20.66
N THR A 48 5.84 -1.73 21.89
CA THR A 48 7.06 -1.16 22.48
C THR A 48 7.79 -2.18 23.33
N PHE A 49 9.11 -2.20 23.27
CA PHE A 49 9.93 -3.21 23.94
C PHE A 49 11.17 -2.59 24.59
N GLU A 50 11.72 -3.31 25.57
CA GLU A 50 12.97 -3.01 26.27
C GLU A 50 13.03 -1.60 26.91
N ASN A 51 11.89 -0.94 27.06
CA ASN A 51 11.76 0.42 27.56
C ASN A 51 11.16 0.41 28.98
N ASP A 52 11.65 -0.49 29.84
CA ASP A 52 11.15 -0.72 31.20
C ASP A 52 9.64 -1.07 31.24
N THR A 53 8.77 -0.12 31.59
CA THR A 53 7.31 -0.34 31.61
C THR A 53 6.71 -0.44 30.21
N ASN A 54 7.50 -0.29 29.15
CA ASN A 54 7.07 -0.33 27.75
C ASN A 54 5.87 0.58 27.47
N PRO A 55 5.99 1.91 27.70
CA PRO A 55 4.92 2.85 27.39
C PRO A 55 4.64 2.81 25.89
N GLN A 56 3.36 2.70 25.53
CA GLN A 56 2.92 2.60 24.13
C GLN A 56 3.43 3.78 23.28
N LEU A 57 3.76 3.49 22.01
CA LEU A 57 4.03 4.53 21.02
C LEU A 57 2.81 5.44 20.88
N GLN A 58 3.02 6.75 20.99
CA GLN A 58 1.94 7.74 20.90
C GLN A 58 1.92 8.34 19.50
N ILE A 59 0.75 8.48 18.91
CA ILE A 59 0.56 9.32 17.73
C ILE A 59 -0.03 10.65 18.21
N ILE A 60 0.69 11.74 17.99
CA ILE A 60 0.35 13.07 18.50
C ILE A 60 0.32 14.10 17.37
N ALA A 61 -0.31 15.24 17.60
CA ALA A 61 -0.17 16.39 16.71
C ALA A 61 1.31 16.79 16.62
N ASN A 62 1.79 17.07 15.40
CA ASN A 62 3.16 17.49 15.16
C ASN A 62 3.44 18.81 15.90
N PRO A 63 4.35 18.85 16.90
CA PRO A 63 4.63 20.07 17.64
C PRO A 63 5.41 21.11 16.81
N ASP A 64 6.00 20.71 15.69
CA ASP A 64 6.75 21.57 14.79
C ASP A 64 6.39 21.26 13.32
N VAL A 65 5.34 21.90 12.84
CA VAL A 65 4.79 21.79 11.46
C VAL A 65 5.55 22.69 10.46
N SER A 66 6.87 22.71 10.56
CA SER A 66 7.72 23.60 9.74
C SER A 66 8.88 22.85 9.06
N GLY A 67 9.57 23.56 8.16
CA GLY A 67 10.71 23.02 7.44
C GLY A 67 10.32 21.86 6.52
N ILE A 68 11.02 20.73 6.68
CA ILE A 68 10.82 19.54 5.83
C ILE A 68 9.63 18.67 6.27
N ASN A 69 9.17 18.80 7.52
CA ASN A 69 8.03 18.02 8.02
C ASN A 69 6.83 18.93 8.28
N THR A 70 5.87 18.89 7.38
CA THR A 70 4.60 19.64 7.48
C THR A 70 3.41 18.74 7.80
N SER A 71 3.65 17.47 8.16
CA SER A 71 2.63 16.51 8.58
C SER A 71 1.84 17.04 9.78
N SER A 72 0.55 16.67 9.86
CA SER A 72 -0.31 17.11 10.95
C SER A 72 -0.07 16.30 12.23
N SER A 73 0.43 15.08 12.09
CA SER A 73 0.68 14.14 13.16
C SER A 73 2.03 13.44 13.00
N VAL A 74 2.58 12.96 14.12
CA VAL A 74 3.86 12.25 14.18
C VAL A 74 3.83 11.17 15.25
N ALA A 75 4.72 10.19 15.13
CA ALA A 75 4.96 9.23 16.20
C ALA A 75 5.88 9.83 17.27
N LYS A 76 5.53 9.61 18.53
CA LYS A 76 6.28 10.01 19.71
C LYS A 76 6.65 8.78 20.52
N PHE A 77 7.95 8.55 20.64
CA PHE A 77 8.54 7.58 21.54
C PHE A 77 9.18 8.28 22.74
N THR A 78 8.84 7.82 23.96
CA THR A 78 9.48 8.32 25.18
C THR A 78 10.44 7.27 25.68
N ALA A 79 11.73 7.43 25.39
CA ALA A 79 12.77 6.54 25.89
C ALA A 79 12.99 6.81 27.38
N LEU A 80 12.71 5.82 28.23
CA LEU A 80 12.78 5.97 29.68
C LEU A 80 14.23 5.89 30.15
N GLN A 81 14.56 6.63 31.23
CA GLN A 81 15.85 6.54 31.88
C GLN A 81 16.21 5.11 32.30
N SER A 82 15.22 4.35 32.77
CA SER A 82 15.33 2.94 33.16
C SER A 82 15.30 1.97 31.97
N GLY A 83 14.95 2.44 30.77
CA GLY A 83 14.89 1.64 29.56
C GLY A 83 16.28 1.29 29.02
N GLN A 84 16.37 0.19 28.27
CA GLN A 84 17.60 -0.21 27.61
C GLN A 84 18.01 0.83 26.55
N PRO A 85 19.32 0.93 26.24
CA PRO A 85 19.78 1.73 25.11
C PRO A 85 19.15 1.28 23.80
N PHE A 86 18.78 0.01 23.63
CA PHE A 86 18.11 -0.52 22.43
C PHE A 86 16.58 -0.62 22.58
N ALA A 87 15.97 0.19 23.45
CA ALA A 87 14.53 0.33 23.53
C ALA A 87 13.93 0.79 22.19
N GLY A 88 12.77 0.24 21.81
CA GLY A 88 12.18 0.54 20.51
C GLY A 88 10.71 0.19 20.38
N CYS A 89 10.24 0.26 19.14
CA CYS A 89 8.90 -0.12 18.76
C CYS A 89 8.88 -0.90 17.44
N GLU A 90 7.88 -1.76 17.27
CA GLU A 90 7.79 -2.65 16.11
C GLU A 90 6.36 -2.86 15.64
N THR A 91 6.21 -3.14 14.34
CA THR A 91 4.97 -3.66 13.78
C THR A 91 4.83 -5.15 14.06
N MET A 92 3.61 -5.67 14.08
CA MET A 92 3.38 -7.11 14.17
C MET A 92 3.68 -7.80 12.82
N HIS A 93 4.25 -9.01 12.84
CA HIS A 93 4.46 -9.85 11.66
C HIS A 93 3.17 -10.02 10.83
N GLY A 94 3.29 -9.92 9.52
CA GLY A 94 2.19 -10.09 8.56
C GLY A 94 1.08 -9.04 8.67
N ALA A 95 1.27 -7.99 9.48
CA ALA A 95 0.35 -6.88 9.68
C ALA A 95 1.10 -5.55 9.58
N GLY A 96 0.40 -4.42 9.74
CA GLY A 96 1.00 -3.09 9.69
C GLY A 96 1.68 -2.83 8.35
N ILE A 97 3.02 -2.86 8.32
CA ILE A 97 3.86 -2.68 7.12
C ILE A 97 3.55 -3.69 6.00
N GLY A 98 2.96 -4.84 6.34
CA GLY A 98 2.69 -5.90 5.38
C GLY A 98 3.96 -6.65 4.96
N SER A 99 3.83 -7.53 3.97
CA SER A 99 4.97 -8.29 3.42
C SER A 99 5.55 -7.57 2.22
N PHE A 100 6.88 -7.45 2.14
CA PHE A 100 7.54 -6.78 1.03
C PHE A 100 8.95 -7.32 0.81
N THR A 101 9.37 -7.33 -0.46
CA THR A 101 10.73 -7.70 -0.84
C THR A 101 11.55 -6.45 -1.09
N ILE A 102 12.79 -6.43 -0.59
CA ILE A 102 13.72 -5.34 -0.91
C ILE A 102 14.22 -5.52 -2.34
N ASP A 103 14.16 -4.45 -3.13
CA ASP A 103 14.68 -4.36 -4.48
C ASP A 103 15.31 -2.98 -4.74
N SER A 104 15.64 -2.69 -6.01
CA SER A 104 16.27 -1.43 -6.37
C SER A 104 15.39 -0.19 -6.22
N SER A 105 14.09 -0.35 -6.08
CA SER A 105 13.13 0.75 -5.91
C SER A 105 12.91 1.13 -4.44
N ASN A 106 13.21 0.24 -3.48
CA ASN A 106 12.91 0.47 -2.07
C ASN A 106 14.07 0.20 -1.09
N MET A 107 15.27 -0.11 -1.60
CA MET A 107 16.46 -0.37 -0.76
C MET A 107 16.94 0.86 0.03
N MET A 108 16.53 2.08 -0.33
CA MET A 108 16.88 3.29 0.42
C MET A 108 15.72 3.69 1.32
N VAL A 109 15.75 3.28 2.58
CA VAL A 109 14.71 3.59 3.55
C VAL A 109 15.01 4.92 4.21
N LYS A 110 14.07 5.85 4.14
CA LYS A 110 14.19 7.16 4.77
C LYS A 110 13.32 7.25 6.02
N ILE A 111 13.67 8.12 6.95
CA ILE A 111 12.86 8.46 8.12
C ILE A 111 13.16 9.90 8.53
N MET A 112 12.12 10.68 8.82
CA MET A 112 12.29 11.98 9.45
C MET A 112 12.31 11.81 10.96
N VAL A 113 13.25 12.46 11.63
CA VAL A 113 13.41 12.41 13.09
C VAL A 113 13.57 13.81 13.66
N TRP A 114 13.05 14.00 14.87
CA TRP A 114 13.27 15.19 15.68
C TRP A 114 13.69 14.74 17.08
N LYS A 115 14.84 15.22 17.53
CA LYS A 115 15.51 14.77 18.77
C LYS A 115 16.11 15.93 19.53
N THR A 116 16.27 15.80 20.84
CA THR A 116 16.97 16.80 21.68
C THR A 116 18.45 16.47 21.90
N THR A 117 18.91 15.31 21.44
CA THR A 117 20.29 14.83 21.60
C THR A 117 20.76 14.11 20.33
N ILE A 118 22.06 14.10 20.09
CA ILE A 118 22.70 13.29 19.04
C ILE A 118 22.88 11.86 19.55
N SER A 119 22.31 10.90 18.84
CA SER A 119 22.52 9.47 19.09
C SER A 119 22.05 8.65 17.89
N ASP A 120 22.45 7.38 17.81
CA ASP A 120 22.02 6.54 16.71
C ASP A 120 20.51 6.29 16.73
N ILE A 121 19.93 6.27 15.53
CA ILE A 121 18.63 5.69 15.22
C ILE A 121 18.91 4.38 14.50
N GLY A 122 18.20 3.32 14.89
CA GLY A 122 18.27 2.02 14.23
C GLY A 122 16.99 1.70 13.47
N ILE A 123 17.12 1.14 12.27
CA ILE A 123 16.04 0.44 11.58
C ILE A 123 16.46 -1.01 11.38
N LYS A 124 15.56 -1.93 11.72
CA LYS A 124 15.73 -3.36 11.47
C LYS A 124 14.50 -3.90 10.76
N LEU A 125 14.76 -4.78 9.79
CA LEU A 125 13.72 -5.54 9.10
C LEU A 125 13.81 -7.00 9.53
N VAL A 126 12.66 -7.60 9.81
CA VAL A 126 12.56 -8.99 10.30
C VAL A 126 11.65 -9.78 9.37
N ARG A 127 12.09 -11.00 9.05
CA ARG A 127 11.37 -11.94 8.20
C ARG A 127 10.33 -12.70 9.02
N PHE A 128 9.38 -13.31 8.33
CA PHE A 128 8.31 -14.12 8.95
C PHE A 128 8.83 -15.28 9.82
N ASP A 129 10.07 -15.74 9.59
CA ASP A 129 10.76 -16.79 10.35
C ASP A 129 11.61 -16.24 11.52
N ASN A 130 11.41 -14.96 11.89
CA ASN A 130 12.17 -14.19 12.89
C ASN A 130 13.65 -13.96 12.54
N TRP A 131 14.08 -14.29 11.33
CA TRP A 131 15.44 -14.02 10.90
C TRP A 131 15.64 -12.56 10.47
N SER A 132 16.83 -12.01 10.71
CA SER A 132 17.21 -10.66 10.33
C SER A 132 18.72 -10.54 10.13
N LEU A 133 19.14 -9.63 9.24
CA LEU A 133 20.55 -9.21 9.10
C LEU A 133 21.02 -8.26 10.22
N GLY A 134 20.13 -7.88 11.13
CA GLY A 134 20.40 -6.92 12.19
C GLY A 134 19.90 -5.52 11.84
N GLU A 135 20.07 -4.61 12.80
CA GLU A 135 19.74 -3.19 12.64
C GLU A 135 20.87 -2.43 11.93
N ILE A 136 20.49 -1.50 11.05
CA ILE A 136 21.39 -0.48 10.53
C ILE A 136 21.24 0.75 11.42
N LYS A 137 22.36 1.32 11.87
CA LYS A 137 22.40 2.48 12.77
C LYS A 137 22.98 3.69 12.07
N ILE A 138 22.29 4.82 12.17
CA ILE A 138 22.77 6.11 11.69
C ILE A 138 22.52 7.17 12.77
N PRO A 139 23.54 7.96 13.15
CA PRO A 139 23.35 9.08 14.05
C PRO A 139 22.58 10.21 13.36
N ASN A 140 21.66 10.84 14.09
CA ASN A 140 21.19 12.17 13.70
C ASN A 140 22.34 13.19 13.80
N THR A 141 22.31 14.23 12.99
CA THR A 141 23.29 15.34 13.02
C THR A 141 22.70 16.62 13.57
N LYS A 142 21.37 16.70 13.66
CA LYS A 142 20.62 17.88 14.12
C LYS A 142 19.88 17.59 15.42
N ILE A 143 19.63 18.65 16.18
CA ILE A 143 18.80 18.61 17.39
C ILE A 143 17.77 19.75 17.34
N GLN A 144 16.60 19.50 17.92
CA GLN A 144 15.48 20.45 18.00
C GLN A 144 14.98 20.97 16.65
N GLU A 145 15.25 20.24 15.57
CA GLU A 145 14.70 20.47 14.23
C GLU A 145 14.55 19.11 13.53
N TRP A 146 13.71 19.07 12.50
CA TRP A 146 13.50 17.88 11.68
C TRP A 146 14.70 17.56 10.80
N GLU A 147 15.08 16.30 10.77
CA GLU A 147 16.15 15.75 9.92
C GLU A 147 15.67 14.49 9.20
N GLU A 148 15.89 14.39 7.89
CA GLU A 148 15.68 13.16 7.14
C GLU A 148 16.97 12.33 7.15
N LEU A 149 16.90 11.12 7.69
CA LEU A 149 17.98 10.13 7.65
C LEU A 149 17.69 9.08 6.59
N THR A 150 18.73 8.59 5.93
CA THR A 150 18.64 7.59 4.86
C THR A 150 19.45 6.35 5.21
N PHE A 151 18.80 5.19 5.26
CA PHE A 151 19.36 3.89 5.57
C PHE A 151 19.48 3.05 4.29
N ASP A 152 20.68 2.53 4.05
CA ASP A 152 21.00 1.72 2.87
C ASP A 152 20.78 0.22 3.16
N PHE A 153 19.67 -0.32 2.66
CA PHE A 153 19.30 -1.73 2.72
C PHE A 153 19.68 -2.49 1.42
N SER A 154 20.65 -2.01 0.63
CA SER A 154 21.09 -2.69 -0.61
C SER A 154 21.56 -4.13 -0.37
N SER A 155 22.15 -4.43 0.80
CA SER A 155 22.52 -5.80 1.19
C SER A 155 21.32 -6.71 1.48
N HIS A 156 20.11 -6.15 1.55
CA HIS A 156 18.87 -6.89 1.79
C HIS A 156 18.12 -7.23 0.50
N ILE A 157 18.60 -6.81 -0.69
CA ILE A 157 17.91 -7.05 -1.98
C ILE A 157 17.61 -8.54 -2.18
N GLY A 158 16.37 -8.84 -2.58
CA GLY A 158 15.87 -10.20 -2.79
C GLY A 158 15.34 -10.88 -1.53
N LEU A 159 15.45 -10.24 -0.36
CA LEU A 159 14.89 -10.75 0.90
C LEU A 159 13.51 -10.14 1.17
N THR A 160 12.58 -11.00 1.61
CA THR A 160 11.19 -10.62 1.95
C THR A 160 11.02 -10.48 3.45
N TYR A 161 10.54 -9.33 3.89
CA TYR A 161 10.30 -8.96 5.29
C TYR A 161 8.81 -8.70 5.52
N ASP A 162 8.37 -8.87 6.76
CA ASP A 162 6.98 -8.63 7.16
C ASP A 162 6.86 -7.91 8.52
N GLN A 163 7.98 -7.41 9.05
CA GLN A 163 8.04 -6.61 10.25
C GLN A 163 9.10 -5.51 10.13
N LEU A 164 8.72 -4.31 10.58
CA LEU A 164 9.57 -3.15 10.74
C LEU A 164 9.81 -2.89 12.23
N VAL A 165 11.07 -2.71 12.62
CA VAL A 165 11.49 -2.37 13.97
C VAL A 165 12.27 -1.07 13.93
N ILE A 166 11.90 -0.13 14.82
CA ILE A 166 12.54 1.18 14.96
C ILE A 166 13.12 1.28 16.36
N PHE A 167 14.40 1.63 16.42
CA PHE A 167 15.16 1.93 17.63
C PHE A 167 15.43 3.44 17.65
N PRO A 168 14.62 4.25 18.33
CA PRO A 168 14.66 5.72 18.17
C PRO A 168 15.90 6.39 18.76
N ASP A 169 16.60 5.71 19.66
CA ASP A 169 17.74 6.24 20.40
C ASP A 169 18.58 5.11 20.98
N PHE A 170 19.90 5.10 20.73
CA PHE A 170 20.87 4.17 21.33
C PHE A 170 21.70 4.73 22.50
N ALA A 171 21.46 5.97 22.91
CA ALA A 171 22.23 6.56 23.99
C ALA A 171 21.87 5.94 25.35
N ALA A 172 22.90 5.71 26.18
CA ALA A 172 22.68 5.66 27.61
C ALA A 172 22.16 7.03 28.07
N ARG A 173 21.11 7.02 28.88
CA ARG A 173 20.34 8.23 29.19
C ARG A 173 20.25 8.48 30.69
N THR A 174 20.41 9.74 31.08
CA THR A 174 20.37 10.20 32.49
C THR A 174 19.01 10.74 32.92
N SER A 175 18.09 10.86 31.97
CA SER A 175 16.68 11.22 32.15
C SER A 175 15.86 10.61 31.01
N ASN A 176 14.53 10.67 31.12
CA ASN A 176 13.67 10.33 29.99
C ASN A 176 13.98 11.26 28.81
N ASN A 177 13.92 10.70 27.61
CA ASN A 177 14.15 11.41 26.36
C ASN A 177 12.94 11.24 25.44
N VAL A 178 12.52 12.32 24.79
CA VAL A 178 11.42 12.28 23.82
C VAL A 178 12.01 12.34 22.42
N ILE A 179 11.64 11.36 21.60
CA ILE A 179 12.02 11.26 20.20
C ILE A 179 10.75 11.27 19.37
N LEU A 180 10.71 12.13 18.37
CA LEU A 180 9.64 12.13 17.37
C LEU A 180 10.20 11.56 16.06
N PHE A 181 9.36 10.83 15.35
CA PHE A 181 9.68 10.36 14.01
C PHE A 181 8.45 10.27 13.12
N ASP A 182 8.67 10.36 11.82
CA ASP A 182 7.63 10.44 10.82
C ASP A 182 8.16 10.09 9.42
N ASN A 183 7.28 9.98 8.43
CA ASN A 183 7.58 9.86 7.00
C ASN A 183 8.58 8.73 6.70
N ILE A 184 8.32 7.53 7.21
CA ILE A 184 9.18 6.35 6.95
C ILE A 184 8.98 5.91 5.49
N PHE A 185 10.08 5.55 4.83
CA PHE A 185 10.24 5.42 3.38
C PHE A 185 10.27 6.76 2.61
N GLY A 186 10.12 7.89 3.32
CA GLY A 186 10.18 9.24 2.77
C GLY A 186 8.81 9.74 2.27
N GLN A 187 8.64 11.06 2.24
CA GLN A 187 7.42 11.67 1.72
C GLN A 187 7.20 11.31 0.25
N GLY A 188 5.95 10.94 -0.10
CA GLY A 188 5.59 10.60 -1.47
C GLY A 188 6.21 9.31 -1.98
N PHE A 189 6.65 8.41 -1.08
CA PHE A 189 7.06 7.07 -1.48
C PHE A 189 5.91 6.36 -2.21
N VAL A 190 6.13 6.01 -3.46
CA VAL A 190 5.19 5.23 -4.26
C VAL A 190 5.75 3.83 -4.34
N THR A 191 5.10 2.86 -3.72
CA THR A 191 5.40 1.46 -4.04
C THR A 191 5.09 1.21 -5.50
N ASN A 192 6.02 0.63 -6.27
CA ASN A 192 5.70 -0.07 -7.51
C ASN A 192 4.99 -1.41 -7.22
N ASN A 193 4.14 -1.44 -6.20
CA ASN A 193 3.11 -2.44 -6.15
C ASN A 193 2.21 -2.15 -7.36
N PRO A 194 1.94 -3.11 -8.27
CA PRO A 194 0.54 -3.27 -8.59
C PRO A 194 -0.07 -3.44 -7.21
N GLU A 195 -0.71 -2.40 -6.69
CA GLU A 195 -1.53 -2.53 -5.51
C GLU A 195 -2.17 -3.93 -5.64
N LYS A 196 -2.23 -4.69 -4.56
CA LYS A 196 -3.48 -5.41 -4.40
C LYS A 196 -4.49 -4.28 -4.37
N ILE A 197 -4.94 -3.83 -5.55
CA ILE A 197 -6.00 -2.88 -5.65
C ILE A 197 -7.04 -3.72 -4.94
N SER A 198 -7.39 -3.31 -3.74
CA SER A 198 -8.78 -3.45 -3.32
C SER A 198 -9.58 -2.51 -4.23
N GLY A 199 -9.37 -2.65 -5.55
CA GLY A 199 -10.23 -2.20 -6.58
C GLY A 199 -11.32 -3.19 -6.37
N ASN A 200 -12.32 -2.73 -5.63
CA ASN A 200 -13.63 -3.33 -5.61
C ASN A 200 -13.81 -3.90 -7.00
N GLN A 201 -13.93 -5.23 -7.14
CA GLN A 201 -13.83 -5.83 -8.47
C GLN A 201 -15.11 -5.48 -9.25
N VAL A 202 -15.27 -4.23 -9.71
CA VAL A 202 -16.40 -3.81 -10.51
C VAL A 202 -16.13 -4.29 -11.92
N LYS A 203 -16.84 -5.32 -12.35
CA LYS A 203 -16.78 -5.81 -13.73
C LYS A 203 -18.00 -5.28 -14.46
N LEU A 204 -17.74 -4.68 -15.62
CA LEU A 204 -18.77 -4.19 -16.54
C LEU A 204 -18.69 -5.00 -17.83
N PHE A 205 -19.78 -5.66 -18.21
CA PHE A 205 -19.82 -6.44 -19.44
C PHE A 205 -21.22 -6.49 -20.07
N PRO A 206 -21.31 -6.63 -21.40
CA PRO A 206 -20.19 -6.55 -22.36
C PRO A 206 -19.64 -5.12 -22.45
N ASN A 207 -18.40 -4.96 -22.93
CA ASN A 207 -17.85 -3.66 -23.35
C ASN A 207 -17.05 -3.90 -24.63
N PRO A 208 -17.46 -3.41 -25.82
CA PRO A 208 -18.62 -2.52 -26.05
C PRO A 208 -19.98 -3.11 -25.70
N THR A 209 -20.97 -2.26 -25.43
CA THR A 209 -22.33 -2.63 -25.05
C THR A 209 -23.37 -1.97 -25.95
N HIS A 210 -24.64 -2.40 -25.86
CA HIS A 210 -25.74 -1.91 -26.68
C HIS A 210 -26.95 -1.56 -25.81
N ASN A 211 -27.74 -2.55 -25.41
CA ASN A 211 -29.00 -2.32 -24.67
C ASN A 211 -28.88 -2.54 -23.16
N THR A 212 -27.94 -3.38 -22.73
CA THR A 212 -27.85 -3.79 -21.32
C THR A 212 -26.41 -3.86 -20.87
N LEU A 213 -26.14 -3.32 -19.69
CA LEU A 213 -24.84 -3.45 -19.03
C LEU A 213 -24.98 -4.28 -17.76
N SER A 214 -24.29 -5.41 -17.69
CA SER A 214 -24.16 -6.20 -16.47
C SER A 214 -23.03 -5.66 -15.62
N ILE A 215 -23.29 -5.46 -14.34
CA ILE A 215 -22.36 -4.96 -13.35
C ILE A 215 -22.22 -6.00 -12.25
N ILE A 216 -20.98 -6.38 -11.95
CA ILE A 216 -20.63 -7.18 -10.77
C ILE A 216 -19.79 -6.28 -9.88
N ALA A 217 -20.22 -6.00 -8.65
CA ALA A 217 -19.48 -5.27 -7.62
C ALA A 217 -19.32 -6.19 -6.40
N ASN A 218 -18.31 -7.06 -6.42
CA ASN A 218 -18.15 -8.14 -5.42
C ASN A 218 -18.03 -7.67 -3.96
N ASP A 219 -17.53 -6.45 -3.78
CA ASP A 219 -17.19 -5.89 -2.48
C ASP A 219 -18.21 -4.82 -2.01
N VAL A 220 -19.31 -4.63 -2.75
CA VAL A 220 -20.38 -3.68 -2.41
C VAL A 220 -21.74 -4.39 -2.43
N GLU A 221 -22.35 -4.55 -1.26
CA GLU A 221 -23.65 -5.24 -1.12
C GLU A 221 -24.85 -4.36 -1.52
N GLY A 222 -24.65 -3.04 -1.59
CA GLY A 222 -25.65 -2.10 -2.07
C GLY A 222 -25.09 -0.68 -2.17
N GLY A 223 -25.71 0.14 -3.01
CA GLY A 223 -25.21 1.46 -3.32
C GLY A 223 -25.93 2.09 -4.50
N GLU A 224 -25.22 2.93 -5.24
CA GLU A 224 -25.74 3.64 -6.40
C GLU A 224 -24.76 3.59 -7.56
N VAL A 225 -25.29 3.40 -8.77
CA VAL A 225 -24.53 3.54 -10.01
C VAL A 225 -24.97 4.81 -10.73
N ILE A 226 -24.00 5.56 -11.25
CA ILE A 226 -24.19 6.81 -11.97
C ILE A 226 -23.49 6.68 -13.32
N LEU A 227 -24.22 6.88 -14.40
CA LEU A 227 -23.68 7.01 -15.74
C LEU A 227 -23.66 8.48 -16.12
N SER A 228 -22.51 8.94 -16.61
CA SER A 228 -22.31 10.30 -17.12
C SER A 228 -21.70 10.27 -18.50
N ASN A 229 -22.03 11.27 -19.31
CA ASN A 229 -21.34 11.49 -20.59
C ASN A 229 -19.92 12.08 -20.37
N ILE A 230 -19.14 12.23 -21.43
CA ILE A 230 -17.78 12.78 -21.38
C ILE A 230 -17.69 14.23 -20.84
N LEU A 231 -18.81 14.95 -20.79
CA LEU A 231 -18.90 16.29 -20.21
C LEU A 231 -19.28 16.27 -18.72
N GLY A 232 -19.37 15.08 -18.11
CA GLY A 232 -19.75 14.89 -16.71
C GLY A 232 -21.25 15.01 -16.43
N LYS A 233 -22.09 15.19 -17.46
CA LYS A 233 -23.55 15.24 -17.29
C LYS A 233 -24.08 13.83 -17.00
N VAL A 234 -24.75 13.67 -15.87
CA VAL A 234 -25.45 12.43 -15.50
C VAL A 234 -26.57 12.14 -16.50
N VAL A 235 -26.57 10.94 -17.05
CA VAL A 235 -27.55 10.43 -18.02
C VAL A 235 -28.40 9.30 -17.47
N LEU A 236 -27.89 8.53 -16.50
CA LEU A 236 -28.64 7.49 -15.80
C LEU A 236 -28.12 7.37 -14.37
N GLN A 237 -29.01 7.15 -13.42
CA GLN A 237 -28.67 6.90 -12.02
C GLN A 237 -29.62 5.83 -11.47
N GLN A 238 -29.07 4.80 -10.83
CA GLN A 238 -29.86 3.69 -10.32
C GLN A 238 -29.25 3.14 -9.02
N LYS A 239 -30.10 2.89 -8.02
CA LYS A 239 -29.69 2.18 -6.80
C LYS A 239 -29.64 0.68 -7.02
N PHE A 240 -28.72 0.00 -6.34
CA PHE A 240 -28.60 -1.45 -6.33
C PHE A 240 -28.48 -1.97 -4.91
N ASN A 241 -28.90 -3.21 -4.68
CA ASN A 241 -28.89 -3.91 -3.39
C ASN A 241 -28.38 -5.36 -3.52
N SER A 242 -27.64 -5.63 -4.58
CA SER A 242 -27.03 -6.92 -4.87
C SER A 242 -25.65 -6.71 -5.47
N LYS A 243 -24.75 -7.67 -5.24
CA LYS A 243 -23.39 -7.68 -5.82
C LYS A 243 -23.38 -7.82 -7.33
N GLN A 244 -24.48 -8.24 -7.94
CA GLN A 244 -24.65 -8.32 -9.39
C GLN A 244 -26.01 -7.75 -9.78
N PHE A 245 -26.01 -6.87 -10.77
CA PHE A 245 -27.22 -6.23 -11.29
C PHE A 245 -27.02 -5.81 -12.75
N THR A 246 -28.11 -5.45 -13.41
CA THR A 246 -28.12 -5.03 -14.81
C THR A 246 -28.71 -3.63 -14.93
N LEU A 247 -28.17 -2.84 -15.86
CA LEU A 247 -28.72 -1.56 -16.28
C LEU A 247 -29.27 -1.66 -17.68
N ASP A 248 -30.47 -1.12 -17.89
CA ASP A 248 -30.99 -0.83 -19.22
C ASP A 248 -30.37 0.49 -19.69
N ILE A 249 -29.64 0.41 -20.79
CA ILE A 249 -28.95 1.53 -21.42
C ILE A 249 -29.39 1.72 -22.88
N SER A 250 -30.50 1.10 -23.28
CA SER A 250 -31.06 1.19 -24.65
C SER A 250 -31.34 2.62 -25.10
N GLN A 251 -31.48 3.56 -24.16
CA GLN A 251 -31.72 4.98 -24.41
C GLN A 251 -30.43 5.79 -24.63
N LEU A 252 -29.25 5.19 -24.44
CA LEU A 252 -27.97 5.87 -24.64
C LEU A 252 -27.66 6.02 -26.13
N VAL A 253 -26.89 7.05 -26.45
CA VAL A 253 -26.51 7.34 -27.83
C VAL A 253 -25.45 6.32 -28.27
N ALA A 254 -25.71 5.64 -29.39
CA ALA A 254 -24.76 4.72 -30.00
C ALA A 254 -23.47 5.44 -30.44
N ASN A 255 -22.38 4.67 -30.58
CA ASN A 255 -21.03 5.13 -30.88
C ASN A 255 -20.51 6.23 -29.92
N SER A 256 -20.90 6.16 -28.64
CA SER A 256 -20.53 7.13 -27.61
C SER A 256 -19.88 6.47 -26.40
N THR A 257 -18.99 7.21 -25.73
CA THR A 257 -18.32 6.78 -24.50
C THR A 257 -19.01 7.39 -23.28
N TYR A 258 -19.25 6.58 -22.26
CA TYR A 258 -19.80 7.00 -20.98
C TYR A 258 -18.91 6.56 -19.82
N SER A 259 -18.90 7.33 -18.74
CA SER A 259 -18.32 6.93 -17.46
C SER A 259 -19.40 6.32 -16.56
N VAL A 260 -19.11 5.16 -16.00
CA VAL A 260 -19.94 4.45 -15.02
C VAL A 260 -19.24 4.54 -13.66
N SER A 261 -19.83 5.27 -12.73
CA SER A 261 -19.35 5.40 -11.36
C SER A 261 -20.21 4.57 -10.42
N ILE A 262 -19.57 3.77 -9.56
CA ILE A 262 -20.22 3.01 -8.49
C ILE A 262 -19.95 3.72 -7.17
N LEU A 263 -20.99 3.94 -6.37
CA LEU A 263 -20.94 4.49 -5.02
C LEU A 263 -21.50 3.45 -4.06
N ASP A 264 -20.99 3.39 -2.82
CA ASP A 264 -21.55 2.55 -1.77
C ASP A 264 -22.82 3.18 -1.14
N ALA A 265 -23.42 2.48 -0.17
CA ALA A 265 -24.61 2.94 0.53
C ALA A 265 -24.42 4.26 1.31
N GLN A 266 -23.18 4.65 1.59
CA GLN A 266 -22.82 5.90 2.28
C GLN A 266 -22.49 7.03 1.28
N GLY A 267 -22.50 6.75 -0.02
CA GLY A 267 -22.21 7.72 -1.08
C GLY A 267 -20.71 7.90 -1.34
N LYS A 268 -19.85 7.02 -0.83
CA LYS A 268 -18.42 7.04 -1.15
C LYS A 268 -18.22 6.45 -2.56
N LEU A 269 -17.45 7.14 -3.39
CA LEU A 269 -17.06 6.63 -4.70
C LEU A 269 -16.18 5.39 -4.53
N ILE A 270 -16.59 4.31 -5.18
CA ILE A 270 -15.93 3.02 -5.16
C ILE A 270 -15.02 2.85 -6.37
N GLU A 271 -15.57 2.99 -7.58
CA GLU A 271 -14.82 2.83 -8.82
C GLU A 271 -15.53 3.58 -9.95
N THR A 272 -14.75 4.08 -10.91
CA THR A 272 -15.27 4.62 -12.16
C THR A 272 -14.64 3.87 -13.33
N LYS A 273 -15.47 3.41 -14.28
CA LYS A 273 -15.02 2.77 -15.52
C LYS A 273 -15.63 3.41 -16.74
N LEU A 274 -14.97 3.27 -17.88
CA LEU A 274 -15.50 3.71 -19.17
C LEU A 274 -16.17 2.54 -19.90
N ILE A 275 -17.31 2.82 -20.53
CA ILE A 275 -17.97 1.91 -21.47
C ILE A 275 -18.10 2.59 -22.82
N VAL A 276 -18.08 1.79 -23.87
CA VAL A 276 -18.45 2.21 -25.23
C VAL A 276 -19.82 1.63 -25.54
N VAL A 277 -20.77 2.48 -25.91
CA VAL A 277 -22.09 2.07 -26.42
C VAL A 277 -21.99 2.07 -27.93
N ASN A 278 -22.25 0.92 -28.57
CA ASN A 278 -22.28 0.75 -30.03
C ASN A 278 -23.71 0.76 -30.56
#